data_AF-A0A928QTL6-F1
#
_entry.id   AF-A0A928QTL6-F1
#
_cell.length_a   1.000
_cell.length_b   1.000
_cell.length_c   1.000
_cell.angle_alpha   90.00
_cell.angle_beta   90.00
_cell.angle_gamma   90.00
#
_symmetry.space_group_name_H-M   'P 1'
#
loop_
_entity.id
_entity.type
_entity.pdbx_description
1 polymer ?
#
loop_
_entity_poly.entity_id
_entity_poly.type
_entity_poly.pdbx_seq_one_letter_code
_entity_poly.pdbx_strand_id
1 'polypeptide(L)'
;MKKTIALALALVCVLCLVGCSNPMPDQNAISNSGPFGNGDDTVFAPHREDFSSETENSVSEQFGNMTEVKKAYIMRTNAWFLSDALTDFSQAVTTEIVYVAPGGEPGTADDMAYSFYVVNENGEIEWGCSAYPPEDSSVPSGFSGLTHEIIQDALAGIAYEDYIITYEQRLGTVFVWVRCESEDVIITYPTRSDLLGLENGGIYALGELQSILTEVYNSEMRSKNVG
;
A
#
# COMPACT_ATOMS: atom_id res chain seq x y z
N MET A 1 35.21 -29.78 46.30
CA MET A 1 35.30 -29.92 44.84
C MET A 1 34.96 -28.58 44.20
N LYS A 2 35.70 -28.20 43.17
CA LYS A 2 35.78 -26.90 42.48
C LYS A 2 34.40 -26.48 41.92
N LYS A 3 33.93 -25.23 42.18
CA LYS A 3 33.82 -24.06 41.26
C LYS A 3 33.16 -24.42 39.91
N THR A 4 32.19 -23.68 39.35
CA THR A 4 32.33 -22.28 38.89
C THR A 4 30.98 -21.67 38.47
N ILE A 5 30.84 -20.35 38.67
CA ILE A 5 29.89 -19.38 38.09
C ILE A 5 30.46 -18.86 36.75
N ALA A 6 29.63 -18.59 35.73
CA ALA A 6 29.78 -17.56 34.67
C ALA A 6 28.65 -17.79 33.64
N LEU A 7 27.73 -16.89 33.27
CA LEU A 7 27.77 -15.49 32.79
C LEU A 7 28.46 -15.28 31.43
N ALA A 8 27.75 -14.53 30.57
CA ALA A 8 28.13 -13.80 29.35
C ALA A 8 27.94 -14.56 28.01
N LEU A 9 27.02 -14.12 27.13
CA LEU A 9 26.99 -12.93 26.24
C LEU A 9 27.59 -13.24 24.85
N ALA A 10 27.08 -12.53 23.84
CA ALA A 10 27.56 -12.39 22.46
C ALA A 10 27.05 -13.44 21.45
N LEU A 11 26.71 -13.12 20.20
CA LEU A 11 26.50 -11.89 19.44
C LEU A 11 26.03 -12.36 18.05
N VAL A 12 25.19 -11.55 17.42
CA VAL A 12 24.86 -11.49 15.98
C VAL A 12 26.06 -11.77 15.07
N CYS A 13 25.87 -12.55 14.00
CA CYS A 13 26.35 -12.18 12.66
C CYS A 13 25.74 -13.03 11.53
N VAL A 14 25.17 -12.27 10.60
CA VAL A 14 24.67 -12.58 9.26
C VAL A 14 25.80 -13.09 8.35
N LEU A 15 25.48 -13.97 7.37
CA LEU A 15 25.76 -13.79 5.91
C LEU A 15 25.92 -15.12 5.14
N CYS A 16 25.10 -15.21 4.07
CA CYS A 16 25.39 -15.79 2.74
C CYS A 16 25.68 -17.30 2.62
N LEU A 17 25.32 -18.04 1.57
CA LEU A 17 24.46 -18.00 0.39
C LEU A 17 24.78 -19.32 -0.37
N VAL A 18 23.91 -19.76 -1.29
CA VAL A 18 24.13 -20.74 -2.38
C VAL A 18 23.88 -22.25 -2.10
N GLY A 19 22.67 -22.69 -2.49
CA GLY A 19 22.51 -23.60 -3.65
C GLY A 19 22.54 -25.12 -3.42
N CYS A 20 21.36 -25.75 -3.42
CA CYS A 20 20.86 -26.63 -4.50
C CYS A 20 19.98 -27.79 -4.00
N SER A 21 18.85 -27.96 -4.73
CA SER A 21 18.08 -29.20 -4.98
C SER A 21 16.83 -29.45 -4.12
N ASN A 22 15.67 -29.27 -4.76
CA ASN A 22 14.36 -29.78 -4.35
C ASN A 22 14.38 -31.31 -4.13
N PRO A 23 13.50 -31.81 -3.25
CA PRO A 23 12.27 -32.40 -3.76
C PRO A 23 11.05 -31.64 -3.25
N MET A 24 10.03 -31.47 -4.08
CA MET A 24 8.69 -31.08 -3.63
C MET A 24 8.21 -32.01 -2.51
N PRO A 25 7.62 -31.46 -1.44
CA PRO A 25 6.57 -32.15 -0.73
C PRO A 25 5.29 -31.32 -0.69
N ASP A 26 4.21 -32.00 -1.05
CA ASP A 26 2.83 -31.81 -0.66
C ASP A 26 2.21 -30.41 -0.58
N GLN A 27 1.23 -30.23 -1.48
CA GLN A 27 0.03 -29.44 -1.27
C GLN A 27 -0.61 -29.79 0.08
N ASN A 28 -0.33 -29.01 1.13
CA ASN A 28 -1.20 -28.71 2.29
C ASN A 28 -0.37 -28.15 3.44
N ALA A 29 0.01 -26.86 3.35
CA ALA A 29 0.35 -26.04 4.53
C ALA A 29 0.47 -24.56 4.12
N ILE A 30 -0.64 -23.94 3.69
CA ILE A 30 -0.74 -22.48 3.77
C ILE A 30 -1.26 -22.17 5.18
N SER A 31 -0.36 -22.14 6.16
CA SER A 31 -0.64 -21.46 7.43
C SER A 31 -0.35 -19.97 7.23
N ASN A 32 -1.34 -19.25 6.69
CA ASN A 32 -1.34 -17.79 6.68
C ASN A 32 -1.54 -17.31 8.11
N SER A 33 -0.46 -16.83 8.74
CA SER A 33 -0.50 -16.00 9.93
C SER A 33 0.31 -14.74 9.66
N GLY A 34 -0.23 -13.90 8.77
CA GLY A 34 0.03 -12.47 8.68
C GLY A 34 -1.31 -11.76 8.86
N PRO A 35 -1.33 -10.44 9.14
CA PRO A 35 -2.54 -9.69 9.53
C PRO A 35 -3.60 -9.53 8.41
N PHE A 36 -3.42 -10.20 7.27
CA PHE A 36 -4.23 -9.99 6.07
C PHE A 36 -5.24 -11.12 5.92
N GLY A 37 -6.51 -10.78 6.07
CA GLY A 37 -7.63 -11.71 6.09
C GLY A 37 -7.91 -12.31 4.71
N ASN A 38 -8.43 -13.54 4.69
CA ASN A 38 -9.06 -14.12 3.51
C ASN A 38 -10.35 -13.34 3.22
N GLY A 39 -10.30 -12.41 2.27
CA GLY A 39 -11.40 -11.52 1.91
C GLY A 39 -12.73 -12.25 1.68
N ASP A 40 -13.77 -11.79 2.37
CA ASP A 40 -15.15 -12.23 2.21
C ASP A 40 -15.75 -11.56 0.95
N ASP A 41 -16.33 -12.37 0.06
CA ASP A 41 -16.92 -11.93 -1.21
C ASP A 41 -18.31 -11.30 -1.03
N THR A 42 -18.82 -11.16 0.20
CA THR A 42 -20.06 -10.39 0.48
C THR A 42 -19.86 -8.87 0.47
N VAL A 43 -18.62 -8.39 0.42
CA VAL A 43 -18.22 -6.96 0.42
C VAL A 43 -18.48 -6.26 -0.94
N PHE A 44 -18.89 -6.98 -1.99
CA PHE A 44 -19.12 -6.43 -3.34
C PHE A 44 -20.50 -5.79 -3.56
N ALA A 45 -21.34 -5.65 -2.53
CA ALA A 45 -22.50 -4.77 -2.63
C ALA A 45 -22.03 -3.31 -2.79
N PRO A 46 -22.82 -2.41 -3.40
CA PRO A 46 -22.43 -1.01 -3.53
C PRO A 46 -22.31 -0.38 -2.15
N HIS A 47 -21.08 -0.16 -1.69
CA HIS A 47 -20.73 0.37 -0.37
C HIS A 47 -19.89 1.65 -0.48
N ARG A 48 -20.01 2.35 -1.61
CA ARG A 48 -19.24 3.57 -1.92
C ARG A 48 -19.25 4.60 -0.78
N GLU A 49 -20.36 4.69 -0.05
CA GLU A 49 -20.54 5.65 1.06
C GLU A 49 -19.88 5.22 2.37
N ASP A 50 -19.44 3.97 2.48
CA ASP A 50 -18.74 3.46 3.67
C ASP A 50 -17.25 3.86 3.66
N PHE A 51 -16.77 4.46 2.56
CA PHE A 51 -15.38 4.88 2.40
C PHE A 51 -15.30 6.40 2.37
N SER A 52 -14.30 6.92 3.08
CA SER A 52 -14.07 8.36 3.21
C SER A 52 -12.59 8.64 3.42
N SER A 53 -12.14 9.80 2.91
CA SER A 53 -10.84 10.39 3.22
C SER A 53 -10.65 10.73 4.70
N GLU A 54 -11.73 10.94 5.44
CA GLU A 54 -11.67 11.40 6.83
C GLU A 54 -11.15 10.30 7.77
N THR A 55 -10.22 10.69 8.65
CA THR A 55 -9.76 9.87 9.76
C THR A 55 -10.63 10.10 10.98
N GLU A 56 -11.03 9.02 11.66
CA GLU A 56 -11.80 9.13 12.90
C GLU A 56 -11.06 9.94 13.96
N ASN A 57 -11.79 10.77 14.73
CA ASN A 57 -11.19 11.63 15.76
C ASN A 57 -10.42 10.81 16.81
N SER A 58 -10.96 9.66 17.24
CA SER A 58 -10.34 8.74 18.19
C SER A 58 -8.99 8.20 17.73
N VAL A 59 -8.81 8.02 16.42
CA VAL A 59 -7.54 7.58 15.83
C VAL A 59 -6.60 8.78 15.65
N SER A 60 -7.13 9.90 15.16
CA SER A 60 -6.36 11.14 14.95
C SER A 60 -5.69 11.64 16.24
N GLU A 61 -6.40 11.58 17.37
CA GLU A 61 -5.89 11.99 18.68
C GLU A 61 -4.67 11.15 19.14
N GLN A 62 -4.59 9.87 18.74
CA GLN A 62 -3.48 9.00 19.10
C GLN A 62 -2.17 9.35 18.37
N PHE A 63 -2.27 9.96 17.18
CA PHE A 63 -1.11 10.50 16.46
C PHE A 63 -0.63 11.86 17.01
N GLY A 64 -1.37 12.46 17.95
CA GLY A 64 -0.99 13.69 18.63
C GLY A 64 -0.83 14.86 17.66
N ASN A 65 0.41 15.36 17.52
CA ASN A 65 0.72 16.53 16.69
C ASN A 65 1.22 16.20 15.28
N MET A 66 1.13 14.94 14.82
CA MET A 66 1.53 14.59 13.45
C MET A 66 0.50 15.13 12.45
N THR A 67 0.92 16.05 11.58
CA THR A 67 0.00 16.78 10.68
C THR A 67 -0.17 16.16 9.29
N GLU A 68 0.53 15.07 8.97
CA GLU A 68 0.59 14.49 7.62
C GLU A 68 0.16 13.01 7.57
N VAL A 69 -0.61 12.58 8.56
CA VAL A 69 -1.15 11.20 8.63
C VAL A 69 -2.21 11.01 7.55
N LYS A 70 -2.05 9.94 6.76
CA LYS A 70 -2.93 9.60 5.65
C LYS A 70 -3.65 8.30 5.95
N LYS A 71 -4.98 8.31 5.84
CA LYS A 71 -5.80 7.09 5.83
C LYS A 71 -5.78 6.51 4.42
N ALA A 72 -5.39 5.25 4.29
CA ALA A 72 -5.37 4.57 2.99
C ALA A 72 -6.06 3.20 3.07
N TYR A 73 -6.79 2.86 2.01
CA TYR A 73 -7.46 1.58 1.85
C TYR A 73 -6.62 0.61 1.03
N ILE A 74 -6.63 -0.67 1.39
CA ILE A 74 -5.89 -1.68 0.65
C ILE A 74 -6.67 -2.10 -0.60
N MET A 75 -6.00 -2.14 -1.75
CA MET A 75 -6.61 -2.62 -3.01
C MET A 75 -6.48 -4.14 -3.16
N ARG A 76 -7.48 -4.75 -3.80
CA ARG A 76 -7.49 -6.19 -4.12
C ARG A 76 -6.46 -6.51 -5.19
N THR A 77 -5.45 -7.32 -4.91
CA THR A 77 -4.35 -7.56 -5.85
C THR A 77 -4.79 -8.11 -7.21
N ASN A 78 -4.35 -7.44 -8.29
CA ASN A 78 -4.59 -7.72 -9.72
C ASN A 78 -6.06 -7.76 -10.19
N ALA A 79 -6.99 -8.18 -9.33
CA ALA A 79 -8.38 -8.43 -9.70
C ALA A 79 -9.11 -7.15 -10.15
N TRP A 80 -8.79 -6.01 -9.54
CA TRP A 80 -9.49 -4.76 -9.84
C TRP A 80 -9.24 -4.29 -11.29
N PHE A 81 -7.98 -4.26 -11.75
CA PHE A 81 -7.69 -3.73 -13.08
C PHE A 81 -7.95 -4.73 -14.21
N LEU A 82 -8.15 -6.01 -13.89
CA LEU A 82 -8.55 -7.05 -14.85
C LEU A 82 -10.08 -7.21 -14.95
N SER A 83 -10.86 -6.44 -14.18
CA SER A 83 -12.31 -6.55 -14.15
C SER A 83 -12.98 -5.61 -15.16
N ASP A 84 -13.66 -6.19 -16.15
CA ASP A 84 -14.48 -5.46 -17.12
C ASP A 84 -15.78 -4.88 -16.51
N ALA A 85 -16.11 -5.26 -15.27
CA ALA A 85 -17.32 -4.85 -14.57
C ALA A 85 -17.07 -3.80 -13.48
N LEU A 86 -15.85 -3.26 -13.40
CA LEU A 86 -15.49 -2.26 -12.41
C LEU A 86 -16.12 -0.92 -12.77
N THR A 87 -17.09 -0.49 -11.97
CA THR A 87 -17.77 0.81 -12.12
C THR A 87 -17.51 1.74 -10.95
N ASP A 88 -16.98 1.21 -9.84
CA ASP A 88 -16.83 1.91 -8.58
C ASP A 88 -15.59 1.44 -7.80
N PHE A 89 -14.94 2.34 -7.06
CA PHE A 89 -13.76 2.00 -6.27
C PHE A 89 -14.05 0.98 -5.15
N SER A 90 -15.28 0.92 -4.60
CA SER A 90 -15.64 0.00 -3.52
C SER A 90 -15.48 -1.46 -3.93
N GLN A 91 -15.52 -1.74 -5.24
CA GLN A 91 -15.30 -3.06 -5.81
C GLN A 91 -13.80 -3.40 -5.96
N ALA A 92 -12.93 -2.38 -5.95
CA ALA A 92 -11.48 -2.51 -6.09
C ALA A 92 -10.73 -2.60 -4.76
N VAL A 93 -11.35 -2.19 -3.65
CA VAL A 93 -10.73 -2.10 -2.32
C VAL A 93 -11.21 -3.19 -1.37
N THR A 94 -10.44 -3.41 -0.30
CA THR A 94 -10.86 -4.16 0.89
C THR A 94 -11.36 -3.18 1.95
N THR A 95 -11.94 -3.70 3.04
CA THR A 95 -12.30 -2.89 4.21
C THR A 95 -11.10 -2.60 5.12
N GLU A 96 -9.91 -3.09 4.78
CA GLU A 96 -8.71 -2.89 5.59
C GLU A 96 -8.15 -1.48 5.38
N ILE A 97 -7.86 -0.82 6.50
CA ILE A 97 -7.32 0.53 6.54
C ILE A 97 -5.91 0.49 7.12
N VAL A 98 -4.99 1.19 6.47
CA VAL A 98 -3.69 1.53 7.03
C VAL A 98 -3.58 3.04 7.19
N TYR A 99 -2.93 3.46 8.27
CA TYR A 99 -2.57 4.86 8.50
C TYR A 99 -1.09 5.04 8.18
N VAL A 100 -0.78 6.06 7.40
CA VAL A 100 0.59 6.32 6.95
C VAL A 100 1.04 7.66 7.49
N ALA A 101 2.11 7.67 8.28
CA ALA A 101 2.69 8.87 8.84
C ALA A 101 4.12 9.10 8.31
N PRO A 102 4.57 10.36 8.19
CA PRO A 102 5.96 10.65 7.84
C PRO A 102 6.90 10.16 8.95
N GLY A 103 8.11 9.78 8.56
CA GLY A 103 9.17 9.29 9.44
C GLY A 103 9.32 7.78 9.43
N GLY A 104 10.42 7.33 10.04
CA GLY A 104 10.76 5.92 10.18
C GLY A 104 10.05 5.26 11.36
N GLU A 105 10.65 4.17 11.85
CA GLU A 105 10.20 3.50 13.07
C GLU A 105 10.05 4.53 14.22
N PRO A 106 9.05 4.37 15.11
CA PRO A 106 8.88 5.27 16.24
C PRO A 106 10.17 5.48 17.03
N GLY A 107 10.67 6.72 17.05
CA GLY A 107 11.91 7.08 17.73
C GLY A 107 13.17 7.08 16.86
N THR A 108 13.06 6.80 15.55
CA THR A 108 14.14 7.02 14.58
C THR A 108 13.91 8.32 13.80
N ALA A 109 14.99 9.06 13.56
CA ALA A 109 14.95 10.29 12.79
C ALA A 109 15.42 9.98 11.36
N ASP A 110 14.47 9.73 10.46
CA ASP A 110 14.75 9.57 9.03
C ASP A 110 13.80 10.46 8.23
N ASP A 111 14.37 11.51 7.64
CA ASP A 111 13.65 12.61 6.98
C ASP A 111 12.94 12.22 5.67
N MET A 112 13.11 10.98 5.20
CA MET A 112 12.59 10.49 3.91
C MET A 112 11.70 9.25 4.03
N ALA A 113 11.58 8.67 5.23
CA ALA A 113 10.82 7.46 5.48
C ALA A 113 9.33 7.76 5.70
N TYR A 114 8.50 6.73 5.55
CA TYR A 114 7.14 6.73 6.06
C TYR A 114 6.84 5.40 6.75
N SER A 115 5.94 5.45 7.73
CA SER A 115 5.56 4.30 8.54
C SER A 115 4.08 3.98 8.40
N PHE A 116 3.80 2.68 8.32
CA PHE A 116 2.46 2.13 8.31
C PHE A 116 2.03 1.77 9.73
N TYR A 117 0.79 2.14 10.05
CA TYR A 117 0.12 1.85 11.29
C TYR A 117 -1.23 1.18 11.00
N VAL A 118 -1.65 0.29 11.88
CA VAL A 118 -2.96 -0.35 11.86
C VAL A 118 -3.66 -0.08 13.19
N VAL A 119 -4.99 -0.20 13.21
CA VAL A 119 -5.76 -0.12 14.45
C VAL A 119 -6.06 -1.54 14.91
N ASN A 120 -5.64 -1.88 16.13
CA ASN A 120 -5.87 -3.21 16.69
C ASN A 120 -7.34 -3.38 17.18
N GLU A 121 -7.67 -4.56 17.66
CA GLU A 121 -9.03 -4.89 18.15
C GLU A 121 -9.51 -4.01 19.33
N ASN A 122 -8.58 -3.36 20.04
CA ASN A 122 -8.87 -2.45 21.15
C ASN A 122 -9.04 -0.98 20.69
N GLY A 123 -8.87 -0.69 19.39
CA GLY A 123 -8.92 0.66 18.86
C GLY A 123 -7.61 1.45 19.00
N GLU A 124 -6.50 0.78 19.33
CA GLU A 124 -5.20 1.41 19.52
C GLU A 124 -4.35 1.32 18.24
N ILE A 125 -3.60 2.39 17.93
CA ILE A 125 -2.67 2.38 16.79
C ILE A 125 -1.44 1.52 17.11
N GLU A 126 -1.12 0.61 16.20
CA GLU A 126 0.08 -0.23 16.25
C GLU A 126 0.95 0.04 15.03
N TRP A 127 2.24 0.23 15.27
CA TRP A 127 3.23 0.32 14.21
C TRP A 127 3.41 -1.04 13.54
N GLY A 128 3.36 -1.06 12.20
CA GLY A 128 3.57 -2.27 11.40
C GLY A 128 4.98 -2.33 10.81
N CYS A 129 5.29 -1.38 9.94
CA CYS A 129 6.57 -1.33 9.24
C CYS A 129 6.89 0.08 8.73
N SER A 130 8.13 0.29 8.31
CA SER A 130 8.57 1.49 7.60
C SER A 130 9.00 1.16 6.19
N ALA A 131 8.79 2.09 5.27
CA ALA A 131 9.24 2.02 3.91
C ALA A 131 10.03 3.28 3.53
N TYR A 132 10.96 3.10 2.61
CA TYR A 132 11.88 4.12 2.14
C TYR A 132 11.71 4.30 0.63
N PRO A 133 11.81 5.53 0.12
CA PRO A 133 11.83 5.77 -1.31
C PRO A 133 13.10 5.18 -1.94
N PRO A 134 13.12 4.99 -3.27
CA PRO A 134 14.37 4.88 -4.02
C PRO A 134 15.28 6.09 -3.75
N GLU A 135 16.60 5.89 -3.78
CA GLU A 135 17.58 6.99 -3.65
C GLU A 135 17.30 8.10 -4.69
N ASP A 136 17.39 9.37 -4.28
CA ASP A 136 17.28 10.58 -5.12
C ASP A 136 15.91 10.91 -5.75
N SER A 137 14.77 10.54 -5.14
CA SER A 137 13.45 10.97 -5.64
C SER A 137 13.13 12.44 -5.26
N SER A 138 13.13 13.33 -6.25
CA SER A 138 12.58 14.71 -6.11
C SER A 138 11.07 14.77 -6.33
N VAL A 139 10.47 13.64 -6.70
CA VAL A 139 9.04 13.46 -6.99
C VAL A 139 8.49 12.41 -6.02
N PRO A 140 7.26 12.58 -5.52
CA PRO A 140 6.62 11.57 -4.68
C PRO A 140 6.56 10.20 -5.35
N SER A 141 6.74 9.15 -4.56
CA SER A 141 6.68 7.76 -5.02
C SER A 141 6.09 6.89 -3.93
N GLY A 142 5.00 6.17 -4.23
CA GLY A 142 4.17 5.56 -3.19
C GLY A 142 3.67 6.64 -2.21
N PHE A 143 3.91 6.43 -0.91
CA PHE A 143 3.62 7.43 0.11
C PHE A 143 4.80 8.36 0.43
N SER A 144 6.02 8.06 -0.04
CA SER A 144 7.18 8.90 0.26
C SER A 144 7.06 10.24 -0.46
N GLY A 145 7.23 11.32 0.30
CA GLY A 145 7.09 12.69 -0.18
C GLY A 145 5.66 13.08 -0.57
N LEU A 146 4.68 12.17 -0.51
CA LEU A 146 3.30 12.48 -0.82
C LEU A 146 2.68 13.21 0.37
N THR A 147 2.36 14.49 0.19
CA THR A 147 1.69 15.33 1.21
C THR A 147 0.24 15.60 0.81
N HIS A 148 -0.56 16.09 1.76
CA HIS A 148 -1.91 16.56 1.41
C HIS A 148 -1.86 17.70 0.37
N GLU A 149 -0.91 18.64 0.51
CA GLU A 149 -0.73 19.75 -0.43
C GLU A 149 -0.47 19.27 -1.86
N ILE A 150 0.40 18.26 -2.05
CA ILE A 150 0.67 17.70 -3.37
C ILE A 150 -0.59 17.08 -4.00
N ILE A 151 -1.38 16.37 -3.21
CA ILE A 151 -2.65 15.80 -3.68
C ILE A 151 -3.60 16.93 -4.10
N GLN A 152 -3.72 17.97 -3.28
CA GLN A 152 -4.56 19.13 -3.58
C GLN A 152 -4.10 19.89 -4.84
N ASP A 153 -2.79 20.04 -5.03
CA ASP A 153 -2.22 20.65 -6.22
C ASP A 153 -2.52 19.82 -7.48
N ALA A 154 -2.45 18.49 -7.39
CA ALA A 154 -2.80 17.59 -8.50
C ALA A 154 -4.32 17.63 -8.81
N LEU A 155 -5.14 17.92 -7.81
CA LEU A 155 -6.59 18.11 -7.96
C LEU A 155 -6.98 19.52 -8.43
N ALA A 156 -6.02 20.44 -8.56
CA ALA A 156 -6.31 21.82 -8.92
C ALA A 156 -7.01 21.89 -10.30
N GLY A 157 -8.23 22.42 -10.29
CA GLY A 157 -9.06 22.54 -11.51
C GLY A 157 -9.94 21.32 -11.81
N ILE A 158 -9.91 20.29 -10.96
CA ILE A 158 -10.84 19.16 -11.02
C ILE A 158 -11.99 19.43 -10.06
N ALA A 159 -13.22 19.35 -10.54
CA ALA A 159 -14.40 19.43 -9.69
C ALA A 159 -14.71 18.02 -9.15
N TYR A 160 -14.53 17.83 -7.84
CA TYR A 160 -14.71 16.54 -7.19
C TYR A 160 -15.56 16.66 -5.91
N GLU A 161 -16.22 15.57 -5.53
CA GLU A 161 -17.03 15.46 -4.32
C GLU A 161 -16.18 15.00 -3.13
N ASP A 162 -15.39 13.96 -3.32
CA ASP A 162 -14.46 13.38 -2.35
C ASP A 162 -13.34 12.63 -3.08
N TYR A 163 -12.31 12.22 -2.36
CA TYR A 163 -11.33 11.26 -2.86
C TYR A 163 -10.94 10.29 -1.76
N ILE A 164 -10.45 9.11 -2.13
CA ILE A 164 -9.80 8.20 -1.18
C ILE A 164 -8.38 7.90 -1.62
N ILE A 165 -7.51 7.63 -0.65
CA ILE A 165 -6.17 7.13 -0.92
C ILE A 165 -6.21 5.62 -0.84
N THR A 166 -5.64 4.94 -1.81
CA THR A 166 -5.55 3.49 -1.82
C THR A 166 -4.13 3.03 -2.12
N TYR A 167 -3.82 1.82 -1.69
CA TYR A 167 -2.51 1.22 -1.90
C TYR A 167 -2.63 -0.20 -2.46
N GLU A 168 -2.02 -0.43 -3.61
CA GLU A 168 -1.82 -1.77 -4.15
C GLU A 168 -0.36 -2.17 -3.92
N GLN A 169 -0.19 -3.14 -3.02
CA GLN A 169 1.12 -3.52 -2.50
C GLN A 169 2.01 -4.21 -3.55
N ARG A 170 1.43 -4.99 -4.47
CA ARG A 170 2.17 -5.75 -5.48
C ARG A 170 2.72 -4.86 -6.59
N LEU A 171 1.97 -3.86 -6.99
CA LEU A 171 2.36 -2.79 -7.90
C LEU A 171 3.24 -1.75 -7.17
N GLY A 172 3.20 -1.73 -5.83
CA GLY A 172 3.87 -0.71 -5.04
C GLY A 172 3.41 0.69 -5.45
N THR A 173 2.10 0.87 -5.64
CA THR A 173 1.54 2.10 -6.19
C THR A 173 0.45 2.62 -5.28
N VAL A 174 0.53 3.91 -4.98
CA VAL A 174 -0.57 4.65 -4.36
C VAL A 174 -1.45 5.20 -5.46
N PHE A 175 -2.76 4.98 -5.32
CA PHE A 175 -3.76 5.56 -6.18
C PHE A 175 -4.61 6.53 -5.34
N VAL A 176 -4.77 7.76 -5.80
CA VAL A 176 -5.75 8.69 -5.25
C VAL A 176 -6.96 8.61 -6.18
N TRP A 177 -8.02 7.97 -5.71
CA TRP A 177 -9.24 7.78 -6.47
C TRP A 177 -10.20 8.91 -6.16
N VAL A 178 -10.53 9.71 -7.16
CA VAL A 178 -11.23 10.98 -7.02
C VAL A 178 -12.64 10.84 -7.59
N ARG A 179 -13.64 11.07 -6.75
CA ARG A 179 -15.06 11.02 -7.10
C ARG A 179 -15.46 12.33 -7.77
N CYS A 180 -15.85 12.27 -9.04
CA CYS A 180 -16.35 13.44 -9.77
C CYS A 180 -17.78 13.20 -10.25
N GLU A 181 -18.53 14.27 -10.55
CA GLU A 181 -19.94 14.17 -10.96
C GLU A 181 -20.16 13.34 -12.24
N SER A 182 -19.22 13.37 -13.17
CA SER A 182 -19.35 12.71 -14.48
C SER A 182 -18.60 11.38 -14.58
N GLU A 183 -17.34 11.36 -14.17
CA GLU A 183 -16.44 10.21 -14.28
C GLU A 183 -15.33 10.35 -13.25
N ASP A 184 -15.06 9.28 -12.50
CA ASP A 184 -13.97 9.25 -11.54
C ASP A 184 -12.61 9.37 -12.24
N VAL A 185 -11.69 10.09 -11.61
CA VAL A 185 -10.31 10.19 -12.06
C VAL A 185 -9.37 9.56 -11.04
N ILE A 186 -8.28 8.96 -11.50
CA ILE A 186 -7.31 8.30 -10.65
C ILE A 186 -5.95 8.96 -10.85
N ILE A 187 -5.37 9.42 -9.74
CA ILE A 187 -4.01 9.99 -9.71
C ILE A 187 -3.05 8.91 -9.20
N THR A 188 -1.92 8.70 -9.89
CA THR A 188 -1.00 7.60 -9.55
C THR A 188 0.34 8.07 -9.01
N TYR A 189 0.83 7.38 -7.99
CA TYR A 189 2.18 7.58 -7.42
C TYR A 189 2.89 6.22 -7.31
N PRO A 190 3.36 5.65 -8.43
CA PRO A 190 4.08 4.38 -8.44
C PRO A 190 5.49 4.49 -7.83
N THR A 191 5.88 3.48 -7.06
CA THR A 191 7.29 3.31 -6.66
C THR A 191 8.19 2.81 -7.80
N ARG A 192 7.56 2.23 -8.84
CA ARG A 192 8.21 1.64 -10.03
C ARG A 192 7.52 2.09 -11.31
N SER A 193 7.51 3.41 -11.56
CA SER A 193 6.92 4.01 -12.77
C SER A 193 7.49 3.39 -14.06
N ASP A 194 8.78 3.05 -14.05
CA ASP A 194 9.52 2.40 -15.13
C ASP A 194 8.90 1.07 -15.59
N LEU A 195 8.31 0.32 -14.66
CA LEU A 195 7.73 -0.99 -14.95
C LEU A 195 6.24 -0.93 -15.28
N LEU A 196 5.55 0.10 -14.79
CA LEU A 196 4.09 0.19 -14.86
C LEU A 196 3.59 1.05 -16.01
N GLY A 197 4.46 1.83 -16.65
CA GLY A 197 4.05 2.79 -17.67
C GLY A 197 3.15 3.90 -17.10
N LEU A 198 3.26 4.15 -15.79
CA LEU A 198 2.50 5.16 -15.06
C LEU A 198 3.40 6.33 -14.68
N GLU A 199 2.87 7.53 -14.76
CA GLU A 199 3.57 8.76 -14.36
C GLU A 199 3.29 9.07 -12.88
N ASN A 200 4.28 9.64 -12.20
CA ASN A 200 4.07 10.18 -10.86
C ASN A 200 3.24 11.46 -10.96
N GLY A 201 2.07 11.47 -10.31
CA GLY A 201 1.07 12.53 -10.48
C GLY A 201 0.28 12.41 -11.78
N GLY A 202 0.43 11.31 -12.53
CA GLY A 202 -0.37 11.05 -13.74
C GLY A 202 -1.85 10.91 -13.38
N ILE A 203 -2.72 11.49 -14.21
CA ILE A 203 -4.18 11.52 -14.01
C ILE A 203 -4.82 10.71 -15.13
N TYR A 204 -5.59 9.69 -14.77
CA TYR A 204 -6.16 8.73 -15.70
C TYR A 204 -7.65 8.55 -15.47
N ALA A 205 -8.38 8.30 -16.55
CA ALA A 205 -9.71 7.68 -16.46
C ALA A 205 -9.57 6.21 -16.05
N LEU A 206 -10.60 5.63 -15.43
CA LEU A 206 -10.57 4.24 -14.97
C LEU A 206 -10.23 3.26 -16.10
N GLY A 207 -10.94 3.35 -17.21
CA GLY A 207 -10.72 2.43 -18.34
C GLY A 207 -9.33 2.56 -18.97
N GLU A 208 -8.76 3.77 -19.00
CA GLU A 208 -7.40 4.00 -19.47
C GLU A 208 -6.38 3.32 -18.54
N LEU A 209 -6.50 3.55 -17.23
CA LEU A 209 -5.62 2.96 -16.22
C LEU A 209 -5.69 1.42 -16.23
N GLN A 210 -6.90 0.86 -16.33
CA GLN A 210 -7.09 -0.59 -16.43
C GLN A 210 -6.42 -1.16 -17.67
N SER A 211 -6.52 -0.46 -18.80
CA SER A 211 -5.89 -0.90 -20.06
C SER A 211 -4.37 -0.93 -19.95
N ILE A 212 -3.75 0.11 -19.37
CA ILE A 212 -2.30 0.19 -19.14
C ILE A 212 -1.84 -0.98 -18.25
N LEU A 213 -2.47 -1.14 -17.09
CA LEU A 213 -2.07 -2.17 -16.12
C LEU A 213 -2.31 -3.59 -16.64
N THR A 214 -3.37 -3.82 -17.41
CA THR A 214 -3.65 -5.10 -18.05
C THR A 214 -2.60 -5.46 -19.10
N GLU A 215 -2.14 -4.48 -19.88
CA GLU A 215 -1.06 -4.70 -20.86
C GLU A 215 0.23 -5.11 -20.16
N VAL A 216 0.63 -4.37 -19.12
CA VAL A 216 1.80 -4.66 -18.29
C VAL A 216 1.71 -6.07 -17.70
N TYR A 217 0.58 -6.40 -17.07
CA TYR A 217 0.35 -7.73 -16.47
C TYR A 217 0.49 -8.87 -17.50
N ASN A 218 -0.12 -8.71 -18.68
CA ASN A 218 -0.05 -9.72 -19.73
C ASN A 218 1.36 -9.86 -20.32
N SER A 219 2.13 -8.78 -20.42
CA SER A 219 3.52 -8.81 -20.88
C SER A 219 4.41 -9.61 -19.93
N GLU A 220 4.25 -9.39 -18.62
CA GLU A 220 4.95 -10.10 -17.54
C GLU A 220 4.57 -11.60 -17.48
N MET A 221 3.31 -11.94 -17.71
CA MET A 221 2.89 -13.33 -17.76
C MET A 221 3.44 -14.07 -18.99
N ARG A 222 3.57 -13.37 -20.13
CA ARG A 222 4.18 -13.95 -21.33
C ARG A 222 5.68 -14.17 -21.16
N SER A 223 6.41 -13.24 -20.54
CA SER A 223 7.86 -13.39 -20.32
C SER A 223 8.18 -14.60 -19.42
N LYS A 224 7.34 -14.87 -18.43
CA LYS A 224 7.49 -16.02 -17.51
C LYS A 224 7.17 -17.38 -18.12
N ASN A 225 6.36 -17.44 -19.18
CA ASN A 225 5.98 -18.69 -19.84
C ASN A 225 6.93 -19.10 -20.98
N VAL A 226 7.93 -18.27 -21.29
CA VAL A 226 8.92 -18.50 -22.36
C VAL A 226 10.31 -18.85 -21.80
N GLY A 227 10.47 -18.91 -20.46
CA GLY A 227 11.70 -19.34 -19.77
C GLY A 227 11.59 -20.75 -19.21
#